data_AF-A0A938GH54-F1
#
_entry.id   AF-A0A938GH54-F1
#
_cell.length_a   1.000
_cell.length_b   1.000
_cell.length_c   1.000
_cell.angle_alpha   90.00
_cell.angle_beta   90.00
_cell.angle_gamma   90.00
#
_symmetry.space_group_name_H-M   'P 1'
#
loop_
_entity.id
_entity.type
_entity.pdbx_description
1 polymer ?
#
loop_
_entity_poly.entity_id
_entity_poly.type
_entity_poly.pdbx_seq_one_letter_code
_entity_poly.pdbx_strand_id
1 'polypeptide(L)'
;MKPALLTLLSWLAVAWLSAPALAQSDASDDFKYKTNPLTTKSLGRDLQKSLKPQNQEIVFGDPIAVELDDVPFVRLEEVPEEPKTIPKVVISEGFDDLVNRVAHAKAIDKIQRGYFQKYILSLAEESGERELKPLPNDTDKRFWTDDMKNEQYSNYNSIVGTLVGINLAHHYLGHYRKYQAKLVNAEGKHAPINNLLTPKEWDESLRLGVRNALNAGCAIEGVLPFFECFEKMPERPAWTAFFVPDDAKYKDIKKTLEKVQKDYFSGKRD
;
A
#
# COMPACT_ATOMS: atom_id res chain seq x y z
N MET A 1 71.11 37.27 -43.17
CA MET A 1 70.14 36.66 -44.11
C MET A 1 68.91 36.21 -43.31
N LYS A 2 67.75 36.84 -43.55
CA LYS A 2 66.40 36.39 -43.11
C LYS A 2 65.98 35.19 -43.98
N PRO A 3 65.17 34.22 -43.51
CA PRO A 3 63.71 34.34 -43.34
C PRO A 3 63.19 33.51 -42.13
N ALA A 4 61.91 33.37 -41.77
CA ALA A 4 60.69 34.15 -41.90
C ALA A 4 59.77 33.59 -40.80
N LEU A 5 59.12 34.48 -40.04
CA LEU A 5 58.07 34.11 -39.09
C LEU A 5 56.82 33.74 -39.90
N LEU A 6 56.31 32.51 -39.75
CA LEU A 6 54.99 32.12 -40.24
C LEU A 6 54.05 31.99 -39.04
N THR A 7 53.17 32.98 -38.90
CA THR A 7 52.02 32.99 -37.99
C THR A 7 50.95 32.03 -38.48
N LEU A 8 50.70 30.96 -37.73
CA LEU A 8 49.53 30.09 -37.86
C LEU A 8 48.39 30.66 -37.01
N LEU A 9 47.40 31.26 -37.65
CA LEU A 9 46.13 31.66 -37.06
C LEU A 9 45.06 30.66 -37.53
N SER A 10 44.87 29.61 -36.73
CA SER A 10 43.81 28.62 -36.93
C SER A 10 42.48 29.19 -36.41
N TRP A 11 41.58 29.55 -37.32
CA TRP A 11 40.19 29.85 -37.00
C TRP A 11 39.44 28.55 -36.71
N LEU A 12 39.14 28.30 -35.44
CA LEU A 12 38.21 27.25 -35.02
C LEU A 12 36.82 27.88 -34.87
N ALA A 13 36.04 27.83 -35.95
CA ALA A 13 34.60 28.07 -35.89
C ALA A 13 33.94 26.85 -35.25
N VAL A 14 33.65 26.93 -33.95
CA VAL A 14 32.80 25.95 -33.26
C VAL A 14 31.36 26.25 -33.67
N ALA A 15 30.90 25.58 -34.71
CA ALA A 15 29.49 25.53 -35.06
C ALA A 15 28.74 24.78 -33.94
N TRP A 16 28.08 25.53 -33.06
CA TRP A 16 27.03 25.00 -32.18
C TRP A 16 25.85 24.56 -33.05
N LEU A 17 25.94 23.33 -33.59
CA LEU A 17 24.78 22.62 -34.09
C LEU A 17 23.94 22.25 -32.87
N SER A 18 22.98 23.12 -32.55
CA SER A 18 21.87 22.80 -31.67
C SER A 18 21.06 21.71 -32.37
N ALA A 19 21.41 20.45 -32.14
CA ALA A 19 20.54 19.35 -32.50
C ALA A 19 19.22 19.60 -31.75
N PRO A 20 18.05 19.63 -32.43
CA PRO A 20 16.80 19.61 -31.71
C PRO A 20 16.82 18.33 -30.88
N ALA A 21 16.78 18.48 -29.56
CA ALA A 21 16.51 17.36 -28.68
C ALA A 21 15.20 16.75 -29.18
N LEU A 22 15.30 15.55 -29.77
CA LEU A 22 14.14 14.73 -30.03
C LEU A 22 13.58 14.42 -28.64
N ALA A 23 12.57 15.19 -28.22
CA ALA A 23 11.72 14.84 -27.12
C ALA A 23 11.14 13.47 -27.48
N GLN A 24 11.66 12.42 -26.86
CA GLN A 24 11.00 11.13 -26.84
C GLN A 24 9.60 11.42 -26.33
N SER A 25 8.59 11.15 -27.15
CA SER A 25 7.21 11.20 -26.69
C SER A 25 7.04 10.08 -25.67
N ASP A 26 7.05 10.43 -24.38
CA ASP A 26 6.71 9.57 -23.23
C ASP A 26 5.22 9.17 -23.24
N ALA A 27 4.69 8.78 -24.40
CA ALA A 27 3.27 8.57 -24.63
C ALA A 27 2.70 7.29 -23.97
N SER A 28 3.49 6.57 -23.16
CA SER A 28 3.06 5.32 -22.50
C SER A 28 3.08 5.36 -20.97
N ASP A 29 3.53 6.47 -20.35
CA ASP A 29 3.53 6.63 -18.88
C ASP A 29 2.33 7.42 -18.33
N ASP A 30 1.48 7.96 -19.21
CA ASP A 30 0.33 8.79 -18.82
C ASP A 30 -0.70 8.06 -17.95
N PHE A 31 -0.76 6.72 -18.02
CA PHE A 31 -1.79 5.89 -17.37
C PHE A 31 -1.20 4.83 -16.42
N LYS A 32 -0.07 5.12 -15.77
CA LYS A 32 0.56 4.20 -14.82
C LYS A 32 0.59 4.77 -13.41
N TYR A 33 0.41 3.89 -12.43
CA TYR A 33 0.62 4.22 -11.03
C TYR A 33 2.10 4.47 -10.74
N LYS A 34 2.39 5.47 -9.90
CA LYS A 34 3.73 5.72 -9.36
C LYS A 34 4.06 4.83 -8.15
N THR A 35 3.06 4.10 -7.67
CA THR A 35 3.09 3.18 -6.52
C THR A 35 3.25 1.75 -7.01
N ASN A 36 4.18 1.04 -6.38
CA ASN A 36 4.51 -0.34 -6.69
C ASN A 36 5.02 -1.04 -5.42
N PRO A 37 5.38 -2.34 -5.49
CA PRO A 37 5.84 -3.06 -4.31
C PRO A 37 7.08 -2.45 -3.62
N LEU A 38 7.91 -1.67 -4.34
CA LEU A 38 9.03 -0.94 -3.73
C LEU A 38 8.56 0.23 -2.86
N THR A 39 7.49 0.92 -3.26
CA THR A 39 6.84 1.95 -2.44
C THR A 39 6.33 1.32 -1.14
N THR A 40 5.65 0.18 -1.23
CA THR A 40 5.17 -0.55 -0.05
C THR A 40 6.31 -0.94 0.87
N LYS A 41 7.40 -1.54 0.35
CA LYS A 41 8.61 -1.85 1.16
C LYS A 41 9.22 -0.62 1.81
N SER A 42 9.28 0.51 1.10
CA SER A 42 9.76 1.76 1.69
C SER A 42 8.90 2.17 2.89
N LEU A 43 7.58 2.14 2.72
CA LEU A 43 6.65 2.46 3.79
C LEU A 43 6.74 1.47 4.96
N GLY A 44 6.97 0.19 4.70
CA GLY A 44 7.23 -0.82 5.71
C GLY A 44 8.43 -0.46 6.59
N ARG A 45 9.54 -0.01 6.00
CA ARG A 45 10.72 0.45 6.76
C ARG A 45 10.41 1.68 7.61
N ASP A 46 9.61 2.61 7.11
CA ASP A 46 9.21 3.80 7.87
C ASP A 46 8.27 3.45 9.02
N LEU A 47 7.33 2.52 8.81
CA LEU A 47 6.50 1.93 9.86
C LEU A 47 7.37 1.27 10.94
N GLN A 48 8.35 0.45 10.56
CA GLN A 48 9.25 -0.22 11.50
C GLN A 48 10.00 0.78 12.38
N LYS A 49 10.57 1.83 11.78
CA LYS A 49 11.27 2.90 12.51
C LYS A 49 10.36 3.68 13.46
N SER A 50 9.06 3.74 13.14
CA SER A 50 8.06 4.46 13.92
C SER A 50 7.54 3.66 15.14
N LEU A 51 7.85 2.36 15.22
CA LEU A 51 7.46 1.51 16.34
C LEU A 51 8.14 1.94 17.64
N LYS A 52 7.53 1.60 18.79
CA LYS A 52 8.19 1.72 20.10
C LYS A 52 9.48 0.85 20.10
N PRO A 53 10.56 1.26 20.79
CA PRO A 53 11.84 0.54 20.76
C PRO A 53 11.72 -0.97 21.06
N GLN A 54 10.95 -1.33 22.08
CA GLN A 54 10.68 -2.74 22.43
C GLN A 54 10.02 -3.57 21.31
N ASN A 55 9.25 -2.93 20.43
CA ASN A 55 8.61 -3.59 19.28
C ASN A 55 9.53 -3.62 18.06
N GLN A 56 10.47 -2.68 17.92
CA GLN A 56 11.48 -2.68 16.86
C GLN A 56 12.43 -3.87 16.96
N GLU A 57 12.69 -4.34 18.19
CA GLU A 57 13.50 -5.54 18.42
C GLU A 57 12.79 -6.84 17.98
N ILE A 58 11.47 -6.83 17.99
CA ILE A 58 10.64 -7.96 17.51
C ILE A 58 10.56 -7.88 15.98
N VAL A 59 10.16 -6.73 15.45
CA VAL A 59 10.06 -6.48 14.01
C VAL A 59 11.31 -5.76 13.54
N PHE A 60 12.36 -6.51 13.25
CA PHE A 60 13.64 -5.98 12.77
C PHE A 60 13.85 -6.20 11.27
N GLY A 61 14.68 -5.36 10.64
CA GLY A 61 14.99 -5.44 9.22
C GLY A 61 13.91 -4.87 8.31
N ASP A 62 13.84 -5.37 7.06
CA ASP A 62 12.78 -5.04 6.11
C ASP A 62 11.52 -5.85 6.47
N PRO A 63 10.44 -5.22 6.97
CA PRO A 63 9.32 -5.97 7.51
C PRO A 63 8.37 -6.49 6.43
N ILE A 64 8.57 -6.16 5.16
CA ILE A 64 7.66 -6.53 4.07
C ILE A 64 8.34 -7.47 3.07
N ALA A 65 7.66 -8.57 2.78
CA ALA A 65 7.95 -9.42 1.63
C ALA A 65 6.84 -9.29 0.58
N VAL A 66 7.17 -9.53 -0.67
CA VAL A 66 6.26 -9.40 -1.81
C VAL A 66 6.24 -10.73 -2.56
N GLU A 67 5.06 -11.24 -2.85
CA GLU A 67 4.82 -12.44 -3.63
C GLU A 67 4.11 -12.09 -4.95
N LEU A 68 4.50 -12.81 -6.01
CA LEU A 68 3.93 -12.68 -7.36
C LEU A 68 2.64 -13.50 -7.45
N ASP A 69 1.63 -13.08 -6.70
CA ASP A 69 0.28 -13.65 -6.72
C ASP A 69 -0.74 -12.57 -7.10
N ASP A 70 -1.70 -12.93 -7.94
CA ASP A 70 -2.79 -12.06 -8.38
C ASP A 70 -3.88 -11.95 -7.30
N VAL A 71 -3.99 -12.94 -6.41
CA VAL A 71 -4.96 -12.93 -5.30
C VAL A 71 -4.56 -11.83 -4.32
N PRO A 72 -5.40 -10.83 -4.05
CA PRO A 72 -5.06 -9.79 -3.09
C PRO A 72 -5.03 -10.36 -1.66
N PHE A 73 -3.86 -10.34 -1.04
CA PHE A 73 -3.68 -10.67 0.38
C PHE A 73 -2.63 -9.81 1.09
N VAL A 74 -2.81 -9.75 2.40
CA VAL A 74 -1.77 -9.36 3.37
C VAL A 74 -1.76 -10.42 4.46
N ARG A 75 -0.60 -11.04 4.71
CA ARG A 75 -0.47 -12.16 5.63
C ARG A 75 0.80 -12.06 6.46
N LEU A 76 0.86 -12.86 7.51
CA LEU A 76 1.96 -12.88 8.47
C LEU A 76 2.81 -14.11 8.23
N GLU A 77 4.12 -13.92 8.26
CA GLU A 77 5.08 -15.01 8.21
C GLU A 77 6.25 -14.76 9.16
N GLU A 78 6.98 -15.83 9.44
CA GLU A 78 8.23 -15.82 10.17
C GLU A 78 9.27 -16.51 9.28
N VAL A 79 10.21 -15.74 8.72
CA VAL A 79 11.22 -16.24 7.77
C VAL A 79 12.51 -16.58 8.54
N PRO A 80 13.07 -17.79 8.42
CA PRO A 80 14.33 -18.13 9.06
C PRO A 80 15.49 -17.37 8.42
N GLU A 81 16.15 -16.49 9.18
CA GLU A 81 17.35 -15.75 8.76
C GLU A 81 18.41 -15.84 9.87
N GLU A 82 19.33 -16.81 9.75
CA GLU A 82 20.28 -17.12 10.82
C GLU A 82 20.97 -15.88 11.41
N PRO A 83 20.99 -15.69 12.75
CA PRO A 83 20.62 -16.65 13.80
C PRO A 83 19.16 -16.52 14.31
N LYS A 84 18.28 -15.76 13.67
CA LYS A 84 16.93 -15.46 14.18
C LYS A 84 15.83 -15.70 13.14
N THR A 85 14.60 -15.81 13.59
CA THR A 85 13.45 -15.78 12.68
C THR A 85 12.96 -14.35 12.57
N ILE A 86 12.79 -13.84 11.35
CA ILE A 86 12.32 -12.47 11.11
C ILE A 86 10.81 -12.50 10.88
N PRO A 87 10.01 -11.80 11.71
CA PRO A 87 8.61 -11.61 11.41
C PRO A 87 8.46 -10.70 10.18
N LYS A 88 7.70 -11.16 9.20
CA LYS A 88 7.40 -10.45 7.96
C LYS A 88 5.89 -10.28 7.82
N VAL A 89 5.51 -9.21 7.13
CA VAL A 89 4.21 -9.06 6.49
C VAL A 89 4.42 -9.35 5.01
N VAL A 90 3.75 -10.38 4.51
CA VAL A 90 3.82 -10.76 3.10
C VAL A 90 2.61 -10.19 2.40
N ILE A 91 2.84 -9.49 1.29
CA ILE A 91 1.79 -8.97 0.42
C ILE A 91 1.91 -9.57 -0.98
N SER A 92 0.78 -9.76 -1.64
CA SER A 92 0.69 -10.13 -3.06
C SER A 92 0.84 -8.91 -3.98
N GLU A 93 1.22 -9.08 -5.25
CA GLU A 93 1.04 -8.04 -6.27
C GLU A 93 -0.43 -7.64 -6.43
N GLY A 94 -1.36 -8.60 -6.34
CA GLY A 94 -2.80 -8.34 -6.32
C GLY A 94 -3.26 -7.38 -5.22
N PHE A 95 -2.52 -7.32 -4.09
CA PHE A 95 -2.79 -6.37 -3.00
C PHE A 95 -2.43 -4.95 -3.41
N ASP A 96 -1.24 -4.74 -3.99
CA ASP A 96 -0.85 -3.42 -4.47
C ASP A 96 -1.83 -2.92 -5.55
N ASP A 97 -2.25 -3.81 -6.44
CA ASP A 97 -3.27 -3.53 -7.45
C ASP A 97 -4.62 -3.16 -6.85
N LEU A 98 -5.09 -3.94 -5.87
CA LEU A 98 -6.33 -3.64 -5.14
C LEU A 98 -6.26 -2.25 -4.52
N VAL A 99 -5.19 -1.95 -3.77
CA VAL A 99 -5.05 -0.68 -3.06
C VAL A 99 -4.94 0.48 -4.04
N ASN A 100 -4.17 0.33 -5.12
CA ASN A 100 -4.07 1.31 -6.18
C ASN A 100 -5.43 1.65 -6.78
N ARG A 101 -6.19 0.62 -7.17
CA ARG A 101 -7.49 0.78 -7.82
C ARG A 101 -8.54 1.35 -6.85
N VAL A 102 -8.59 0.90 -5.60
CA VAL A 102 -9.49 1.47 -4.58
C VAL A 102 -9.16 2.93 -4.30
N ALA A 103 -7.90 3.26 -4.08
CA ALA A 103 -7.42 4.63 -3.85
C ALA A 103 -7.77 5.54 -5.04
N HIS A 104 -7.59 5.04 -6.26
CA HIS A 104 -7.85 5.80 -7.47
C HIS A 104 -9.35 5.97 -7.74
N ALA A 105 -10.14 4.90 -7.60
CA ALA A 105 -11.60 4.98 -7.71
C ALA A 105 -12.18 6.00 -6.71
N LYS A 106 -11.63 6.07 -5.51
CA LYS A 106 -12.02 7.07 -4.52
C LYS A 106 -11.64 8.49 -4.91
N ALA A 107 -10.46 8.68 -5.50
CA ALA A 107 -10.04 9.97 -6.02
C ALA A 107 -10.96 10.43 -7.17
N ILE A 108 -11.28 9.54 -8.12
CA ILE A 108 -12.17 9.81 -9.26
C ILE A 108 -13.57 10.23 -8.79
N ASP A 109 -14.06 9.64 -7.70
CA ASP A 109 -15.37 9.95 -7.11
C ASP A 109 -15.53 11.44 -6.74
N LYS A 110 -14.42 12.17 -6.55
CA LYS A 110 -14.43 13.62 -6.31
C LYS A 110 -14.91 14.43 -7.53
N ILE A 111 -14.67 13.94 -8.75
CA ILE A 111 -15.07 14.61 -10.00
C ILE A 111 -16.20 13.88 -10.72
N GLN A 112 -16.40 12.59 -10.44
CA GLN A 112 -17.49 11.78 -10.96
C GLN A 112 -18.17 11.02 -9.83
N ARG A 113 -19.14 11.68 -9.19
CA ARG A 113 -19.88 11.10 -8.06
C ARG A 113 -20.50 9.75 -8.41
N GLY A 114 -20.32 8.77 -7.53
CA GLY A 114 -20.84 7.40 -7.68
C GLY A 114 -19.87 6.46 -8.39
N TYR A 115 -18.73 6.96 -8.87
CA TYR A 115 -17.70 6.13 -9.49
C TYR A 115 -17.16 5.10 -8.50
N PHE A 116 -16.89 5.50 -7.27
CA PHE A 116 -16.37 4.59 -6.24
C PHE A 116 -17.36 3.45 -5.95
N GLN A 117 -18.65 3.77 -5.83
CA GLN A 117 -19.69 2.76 -5.62
C GLN A 117 -19.79 1.78 -6.80
N LYS A 118 -19.70 2.28 -8.03
CA LYS A 118 -19.69 1.42 -9.23
C LYS A 118 -18.50 0.46 -9.22
N TYR A 119 -17.32 0.95 -8.83
CA TYR A 119 -16.14 0.09 -8.72
C TYR A 119 -16.28 -0.97 -7.64
N ILE A 120 -16.83 -0.64 -6.46
CA ILE A 120 -17.09 -1.62 -5.38
C ILE A 120 -17.98 -2.76 -5.87
N LEU A 121 -19.03 -2.46 -6.63
CA LEU A 121 -19.92 -3.48 -7.17
C LEU A 121 -19.19 -4.41 -8.14
N SER A 122 -18.32 -3.88 -9.00
CA SER A 122 -17.48 -4.70 -9.88
C SER A 122 -16.49 -5.56 -9.09
N LEU A 123 -15.91 -5.00 -8.03
CA LEU A 123 -14.92 -5.69 -7.18
C LEU A 123 -15.55 -6.84 -6.39
N ALA A 124 -16.83 -6.72 -6.00
CA ALA A 124 -17.57 -7.78 -5.32
C ALA A 124 -17.76 -9.04 -6.18
N GLU A 125 -17.64 -8.92 -7.51
CA GLU A 125 -17.75 -10.04 -8.44
C GLU A 125 -16.42 -10.79 -8.64
N GLU A 126 -15.31 -10.31 -8.07
CA GLU A 126 -13.99 -10.90 -8.27
C GLU A 126 -13.76 -12.12 -7.36
N SER A 127 -13.47 -13.28 -7.96
CA SER A 127 -13.15 -14.51 -7.21
C SER A 127 -11.78 -14.47 -6.54
N GLY A 128 -10.87 -13.61 -7.05
CA GLY A 128 -9.46 -13.60 -6.67
C GLY A 128 -8.59 -14.60 -7.43
N GLU A 129 -9.15 -15.44 -8.31
CA GLU A 129 -8.39 -16.44 -9.07
C GLU A 129 -7.60 -15.87 -10.27
N ARG A 130 -7.75 -14.58 -10.53
CA ARG A 130 -7.16 -13.85 -11.67
C ARG A 130 -6.87 -12.42 -11.22
N GLU A 131 -6.05 -11.75 -12.01
CA GLU A 131 -5.87 -10.30 -11.90
C GLU A 131 -7.23 -9.58 -11.82
N LEU A 132 -7.31 -8.59 -10.93
CA LEU A 132 -8.51 -7.79 -10.74
C LEU A 132 -8.95 -7.15 -12.07
N LYS A 133 -10.25 -6.87 -12.23
CA LYS A 133 -10.70 -6.02 -13.36
C LYS A 133 -10.17 -4.59 -13.22
N PRO A 134 -9.74 -3.96 -14.33
CA PRO A 134 -9.31 -2.57 -14.31
C PRO A 134 -10.45 -1.63 -13.91
N LEU A 135 -10.10 -0.38 -13.63
CA LEU A 135 -11.10 0.64 -13.32
C LEU A 135 -12.01 0.91 -14.54
N PRO A 136 -13.32 1.18 -14.35
CA PRO A 136 -14.19 1.52 -15.47
C PRO A 136 -13.72 2.79 -16.22
N ASN A 137 -13.40 2.67 -17.51
CA ASN A 137 -12.83 3.78 -18.29
C ASN A 137 -11.48 4.29 -17.74
N ASP A 138 -10.61 3.38 -17.29
CA ASP A 138 -9.24 3.66 -16.83
C ASP A 138 -8.33 4.36 -17.85
N THR A 139 -8.76 4.53 -19.10
CA THR A 139 -8.03 5.29 -20.13
C THR A 139 -8.52 6.74 -20.28
N ASP A 140 -9.51 7.17 -19.51
CA ASP A 140 -9.99 8.55 -19.52
C ASP A 140 -8.96 9.49 -18.89
N LYS A 141 -8.35 10.37 -19.69
CA LYS A 141 -7.31 11.32 -19.26
C LYS A 141 -7.75 12.22 -18.09
N ARG A 142 -9.05 12.45 -17.90
CA ARG A 142 -9.56 13.24 -16.77
C ARG A 142 -9.28 12.55 -15.43
N PHE A 143 -9.10 11.24 -15.43
CA PHE A 143 -8.76 10.43 -14.25
C PHE A 143 -7.25 10.35 -14.01
N TRP A 144 -6.38 10.92 -14.86
CA TRP A 144 -4.93 10.77 -14.71
C TRP A 144 -4.19 12.11 -14.59
N THR A 145 -4.91 13.13 -14.15
CA THR A 145 -4.31 14.43 -13.79
C THR A 145 -3.34 14.27 -12.62
N ASP A 146 -2.39 15.19 -12.47
CA ASP A 146 -1.44 15.15 -11.36
C ASP A 146 -2.15 15.26 -10.00
N ASP A 147 -3.22 16.06 -9.89
CA ASP A 147 -4.05 16.14 -8.69
C ASP A 147 -4.69 14.78 -8.37
N MET A 148 -5.18 14.06 -9.38
CA MET A 148 -5.76 12.73 -9.19
C MET A 148 -4.72 11.72 -8.71
N LYS A 149 -3.54 11.72 -9.35
CA LYS A 149 -2.43 10.83 -8.98
C LYS A 149 -1.91 11.15 -7.58
N ASN A 150 -1.84 12.41 -7.18
CA ASN A 150 -1.43 12.82 -5.83
C ASN A 150 -2.44 12.37 -4.77
N GLU A 151 -3.73 12.55 -5.04
CA GLU A 151 -4.80 12.06 -4.17
C GLU A 151 -4.77 10.53 -4.05
N GLN A 152 -4.64 9.83 -5.17
CA GLN A 152 -4.50 8.38 -5.21
C GLN A 152 -3.28 7.92 -4.40
N TYR A 153 -2.13 8.57 -4.58
CA TYR A 153 -0.89 8.26 -3.84
C TYR A 153 -1.05 8.47 -2.33
N SER A 154 -1.70 9.56 -1.91
CA SER A 154 -2.00 9.83 -0.50
C SER A 154 -2.91 8.75 0.09
N ASN A 155 -3.97 8.40 -0.63
CA ASN A 155 -4.89 7.33 -0.22
C ASN A 155 -4.19 5.96 -0.17
N TYR A 156 -3.32 5.66 -1.14
CA TYR A 156 -2.52 4.44 -1.16
C TYR A 156 -1.64 4.32 0.09
N ASN A 157 -0.87 5.36 0.43
CA ASN A 157 -0.02 5.35 1.63
C ASN A 157 -0.85 5.20 2.91
N SER A 158 -2.01 5.85 3.00
CA SER A 158 -2.95 5.70 4.12
C SER A 158 -3.39 4.24 4.29
N ILE A 159 -3.77 3.58 3.20
CA ILE A 159 -4.24 2.18 3.20
C ILE A 159 -3.10 1.23 3.55
N VAL A 160 -1.99 1.27 2.81
CA VAL A 160 -0.84 0.39 3.04
C VAL A 160 -0.28 0.60 4.43
N GLY A 161 -0.08 1.85 4.84
CA GLY A 161 0.44 2.22 6.15
C GLY A 161 -0.37 1.62 7.29
N THR A 162 -1.70 1.71 7.18
CA THR A 162 -2.61 1.16 8.19
C THR A 162 -2.63 -0.37 8.15
N LEU A 163 -2.82 -1.01 6.99
CA LEU A 163 -2.96 -2.47 6.90
C LEU A 163 -1.67 -3.20 7.27
N VAL A 164 -0.51 -2.70 6.82
CA VAL A 164 0.79 -3.23 7.25
C VAL A 164 0.97 -2.97 8.74
N GLY A 165 0.64 -1.77 9.24
CA GLY A 165 0.71 -1.46 10.67
C GLY A 165 -0.09 -2.43 11.54
N ILE A 166 -1.32 -2.79 11.13
CA ILE A 166 -2.17 -3.77 11.82
C ILE A 166 -1.49 -5.15 11.81
N ASN A 167 -0.96 -5.57 10.67
CA ASN A 167 -0.27 -6.86 10.53
C ASN A 167 1.00 -6.92 11.38
N LEU A 168 1.81 -5.86 11.41
CA LEU A 168 2.96 -5.79 12.32
C LEU A 168 2.55 -5.88 13.79
N ALA A 169 1.38 -5.31 14.15
CA ALA A 169 0.87 -5.44 15.50
C ALA A 169 0.59 -6.89 15.90
N HIS A 170 0.11 -7.72 14.99
CA HIS A 170 -0.11 -9.15 15.28
C HIS A 170 1.17 -9.91 15.67
N HIS A 171 2.34 -9.47 15.19
CA HIS A 171 3.62 -10.07 15.58
C HIS A 171 3.99 -9.73 17.02
N TYR A 172 4.06 -8.45 17.38
CA TYR A 172 4.49 -8.06 18.73
C TYR A 172 3.40 -8.20 19.81
N LEU A 173 2.13 -8.34 19.43
CA LEU A 173 1.05 -8.76 20.33
C LEU A 173 1.04 -10.29 20.58
N GLY A 174 1.85 -11.05 19.84
CA GLY A 174 1.92 -12.51 19.95
C GLY A 174 0.77 -13.26 19.28
N HIS A 175 -0.12 -12.56 18.56
CA HIS A 175 -1.24 -13.15 17.83
C HIS A 175 -0.76 -14.15 16.77
N TYR A 176 0.31 -13.81 16.03
CA TYR A 176 0.89 -14.73 15.04
C TYR A 176 1.28 -16.06 15.68
N ARG A 177 2.09 -16.05 16.73
CA ARG A 177 2.56 -17.26 17.42
C ARG A 177 1.42 -18.07 18.02
N LYS A 178 0.42 -17.39 18.60
CA LYS A 178 -0.77 -18.03 19.15
C LYS A 178 -1.53 -18.86 18.10
N TYR A 179 -1.59 -18.37 16.86
CA TYR A 179 -2.39 -18.96 15.79
C TYR A 179 -1.57 -19.63 14.68
N GLN A 180 -0.24 -19.66 14.77
CA GLN A 180 0.67 -20.09 13.70
C GLN A 180 0.30 -21.45 13.09
N ALA A 181 -0.03 -22.44 13.94
CA ALA A 181 -0.42 -23.78 13.49
C ALA A 181 -1.72 -23.84 12.67
N LYS A 182 -2.48 -22.74 12.61
CA LYS A 182 -3.74 -22.59 11.86
C LYS A 182 -3.63 -21.63 10.67
N LEU A 183 -2.49 -20.95 10.52
CA LEU A 183 -2.26 -19.97 9.44
C LEU A 183 -1.83 -20.64 8.12
N VAL A 184 -1.52 -21.94 8.15
CA VAL A 184 -1.24 -22.77 6.98
C VAL A 184 -2.04 -24.05 7.12
N ASN A 185 -2.83 -24.39 6.11
CA ASN A 185 -3.61 -25.64 6.11
C ASN A 185 -2.76 -26.83 5.65
N ALA A 186 -3.35 -28.04 5.63
CA ALA A 186 -2.65 -29.27 5.25
C ALA A 186 -2.17 -29.25 3.78
N GLU A 187 -2.83 -28.47 2.92
CA GLU A 187 -2.46 -28.27 1.52
C GLU A 187 -1.41 -27.17 1.32
N GLY A 188 -0.89 -26.57 2.40
CA GLY A 188 0.09 -25.48 2.34
C GLY A 188 -0.52 -24.12 1.99
N LYS A 189 -1.84 -23.99 1.94
CA LYS A 189 -2.52 -22.71 1.67
C LYS A 189 -2.58 -21.86 2.94
N HIS A 190 -2.32 -20.57 2.77
CA HIS A 190 -2.37 -19.62 3.87
C HIS A 190 -3.80 -19.22 4.22
N ALA A 191 -4.09 -19.17 5.52
CA ALA A 191 -5.36 -18.71 6.05
C ALA A 191 -5.23 -17.27 6.58
N PRO A 192 -6.26 -16.41 6.39
CA PRO A 192 -6.30 -15.08 6.98
C PRO A 192 -6.29 -15.13 8.51
N ILE A 193 -5.38 -14.38 9.14
CA ILE A 193 -5.36 -14.30 10.62
C ILE A 193 -6.67 -13.75 11.18
N ASN A 194 -7.35 -12.87 10.43
CA ASN A 194 -8.61 -12.24 10.86
C ASN A 194 -9.74 -13.23 11.13
N ASN A 195 -9.67 -14.44 10.55
CA ASN A 195 -10.65 -15.51 10.81
C ASN A 195 -10.42 -16.21 12.17
N LEU A 196 -9.30 -15.92 12.83
CA LEU A 196 -8.87 -16.57 14.07
C LEU A 196 -8.89 -15.63 15.27
N LEU A 197 -8.85 -14.32 15.03
CA LEU A 197 -8.81 -13.31 16.09
C LEU A 197 -10.14 -13.24 16.83
N THR A 198 -10.07 -13.03 18.14
CA THR A 198 -11.23 -12.52 18.88
C THR A 198 -11.49 -11.06 18.53
N PRO A 199 -12.72 -10.53 18.72
CA PRO A 199 -13.01 -9.12 18.49
C PRO A 199 -12.09 -8.17 19.29
N LYS A 200 -11.67 -8.57 20.49
CA LYS A 200 -10.73 -7.81 21.31
C LYS A 200 -9.33 -7.77 20.71
N GLU A 201 -8.82 -8.91 20.24
CA GLU A 201 -7.49 -9.00 19.61
C GLU A 201 -7.44 -8.18 18.31
N TRP A 202 -8.54 -8.16 17.54
CA TRP A 202 -8.68 -7.32 16.36
C TRP A 202 -8.75 -5.82 16.70
N ASP A 203 -9.55 -5.40 17.68
CA ASP A 203 -9.61 -3.98 18.07
C ASP A 203 -8.25 -3.47 18.61
N GLU A 204 -7.52 -4.31 19.34
CA GLU A 204 -6.19 -3.98 19.84
C GLU A 204 -5.16 -3.82 18.70
N SER A 205 -5.13 -4.76 17.74
CA SER A 205 -4.24 -4.65 16.58
C SER A 205 -4.62 -3.47 15.68
N LEU A 206 -5.91 -3.20 15.50
CA LEU A 206 -6.43 -2.04 14.78
C LEU A 206 -5.92 -0.73 15.38
N ARG A 207 -6.09 -0.54 16.70
CA ARG A 207 -5.63 0.69 17.39
C ARG A 207 -4.14 0.90 17.24
N LEU A 208 -3.34 -0.14 17.49
CA LEU A 208 -1.89 -0.04 17.44
C LEU A 208 -1.38 0.14 16.01
N GLY A 209 -1.96 -0.59 15.05
CA GLY A 209 -1.60 -0.46 13.64
C GLY A 209 -1.82 0.95 13.12
N VAL A 210 -2.95 1.57 13.48
CA VAL A 210 -3.29 2.94 13.09
C VAL A 210 -2.37 3.95 13.78
N ARG A 211 -2.04 3.73 15.05
CA ARG A 211 -1.07 4.57 15.76
C ARG A 211 0.31 4.53 15.08
N ASN A 212 0.77 3.34 14.68
CA ASN A 212 2.03 3.19 13.96
C ASN A 212 1.98 3.87 12.59
N ALA A 213 0.87 3.72 11.85
CA ALA A 213 0.67 4.41 10.58
C ALA A 213 0.78 5.94 10.74
N LEU A 214 0.13 6.50 11.77
CA LEU A 214 0.21 7.94 12.07
C LEU A 214 1.62 8.40 12.43
N ASN A 215 2.37 7.60 13.21
CA ASN A 215 3.77 7.88 13.52
C ASN A 215 4.66 7.86 12.26
N ALA A 216 4.31 7.04 11.26
CA ALA A 216 4.96 6.99 9.95
C ALA A 216 4.43 8.05 8.96
N GLY A 217 3.60 9.00 9.42
CA GLY A 217 3.06 10.07 8.57
C GLY A 217 1.90 9.65 7.67
N CYS A 218 1.30 8.48 7.90
CA CYS A 218 0.13 8.01 7.18
C CYS A 218 -1.14 8.37 7.94
N ALA A 219 -1.91 9.30 7.40
CA ALA A 219 -3.23 9.66 7.93
C ALA A 219 -4.29 8.60 7.55
N ILE A 220 -5.53 8.70 8.04
CA ILE A 220 -6.54 7.61 7.91
C ILE A 220 -7.53 7.81 6.74
N GLU A 221 -7.44 8.91 6.02
CA GLU A 221 -8.45 9.36 5.06
C GLU A 221 -8.63 8.36 3.91
N GLY A 222 -7.55 7.68 3.50
CA GLY A 222 -7.58 6.65 2.46
C GLY A 222 -8.01 5.28 2.97
N VAL A 223 -7.66 4.90 4.21
CA VAL A 223 -8.06 3.59 4.76
C VAL A 223 -9.55 3.52 5.11
N LEU A 224 -10.18 4.66 5.42
CA LEU A 224 -11.63 4.72 5.66
C LEU A 224 -12.47 4.22 4.46
N PRO A 225 -12.33 4.74 3.23
CA PRO A 225 -13.05 4.23 2.08
C PRO A 225 -12.63 2.80 1.71
N PHE A 226 -11.39 2.39 2.02
CA PHE A 226 -10.98 1.01 1.85
C PHE A 226 -11.80 0.05 2.72
N PHE A 227 -11.96 0.31 4.02
CA PHE A 227 -12.85 -0.52 4.85
C PHE A 227 -14.33 -0.37 4.50
N GLU A 228 -14.75 0.82 4.06
CA GLU A 228 -16.12 1.07 3.58
C GLU A 228 -16.47 0.18 2.37
N CYS A 229 -15.48 -0.15 1.53
CA CYS A 229 -15.67 -0.95 0.33
C CYS A 229 -16.27 -2.32 0.67
N PHE A 230 -15.73 -3.00 1.69
CA PHE A 230 -16.17 -4.35 2.08
C PHE A 230 -17.57 -4.38 2.71
N GLU A 231 -17.98 -3.32 3.42
CA GLU A 231 -19.35 -3.20 3.95
C GLU A 231 -20.36 -2.99 2.83
N LYS A 232 -19.94 -2.38 1.72
CA LYS A 232 -20.80 -2.05 0.57
C LYS A 232 -20.85 -3.16 -0.49
N MET A 233 -20.04 -4.21 -0.35
CA MET A 233 -20.13 -5.39 -1.20
C MET A 233 -21.40 -6.18 -0.87
N PRO A 234 -22.24 -6.54 -1.86
CA PRO A 234 -23.42 -7.39 -1.62
C PRO A 234 -23.05 -8.76 -1.03
N GLU A 235 -21.95 -9.32 -1.53
CA GLU A 235 -21.30 -10.53 -1.03
C GLU A 235 -19.79 -10.28 -1.06
N ARG A 236 -19.10 -10.64 0.02
CA ARG A 236 -17.66 -10.43 0.13
C ARG A 236 -16.93 -11.65 -0.45
N PRO A 237 -16.03 -11.46 -1.43
CA PRO A 237 -15.14 -12.53 -1.86
C PRO A 237 -14.28 -13.06 -0.69
N ALA A 238 -13.92 -14.34 -0.72
CA ALA A 238 -13.17 -15.00 0.36
C ALA A 238 -11.82 -14.32 0.66
N TRP A 239 -11.16 -13.73 -0.34
CA TRP A 239 -9.89 -13.02 -0.17
C TRP A 239 -10.02 -11.77 0.71
N THR A 240 -11.23 -11.19 0.86
CA THR A 240 -11.43 -9.99 1.69
C THR A 240 -11.12 -10.23 3.17
N ALA A 241 -11.19 -11.48 3.62
CA ALA A 241 -10.85 -11.89 4.97
C ALA A 241 -9.37 -11.60 5.32
N PHE A 242 -8.47 -11.44 4.35
CA PHE A 242 -7.10 -10.97 4.62
C PHE A 242 -7.04 -9.53 5.15
N PHE A 243 -8.07 -8.73 4.93
CA PHE A 243 -8.09 -7.30 5.28
C PHE A 243 -8.98 -6.96 6.46
N VAL A 244 -10.11 -7.67 6.61
CA VAL A 244 -11.12 -7.37 7.63
C VAL A 244 -11.83 -8.65 8.10
N PRO A 245 -12.10 -8.84 9.39
CA PRO A 245 -12.94 -9.94 9.87
C PRO A 245 -14.37 -9.86 9.29
N ASP A 246 -14.99 -11.02 9.07
CA ASP A 246 -16.34 -11.11 8.49
C ASP A 246 -17.41 -10.42 9.35
N ASP A 247 -17.27 -10.48 10.67
CA ASP A 247 -18.20 -9.91 11.64
C ASP A 247 -17.93 -8.42 11.94
N ALA A 248 -16.79 -7.89 11.49
CA ALA A 248 -16.41 -6.50 11.74
C ALA A 248 -17.32 -5.52 10.98
N LYS A 249 -17.83 -4.52 11.70
CA LYS A 249 -18.71 -3.48 11.17
C LYS A 249 -17.92 -2.23 10.83
N TYR A 250 -18.10 -1.70 9.62
CA TYR A 250 -17.41 -0.49 9.18
C TYR A 250 -17.61 0.69 10.15
N LYS A 251 -18.81 0.86 10.72
CA LYS A 251 -19.10 1.91 11.69
C LYS A 251 -18.17 1.88 12.91
N ASP A 252 -17.86 0.70 13.42
CA ASP A 252 -17.01 0.53 14.60
C ASP A 252 -15.54 0.72 14.24
N ILE A 253 -15.11 0.17 13.10
CA ILE A 253 -13.77 0.42 12.54
C ILE A 253 -13.54 1.92 12.38
N LYS A 254 -14.44 2.62 11.68
CA LYS A 254 -14.39 4.07 11.47
C LYS A 254 -14.26 4.83 12.79
N LYS A 255 -15.11 4.50 13.78
CA LYS A 255 -15.07 5.14 15.09
C LYS A 255 -13.74 4.94 15.80
N THR A 256 -13.16 3.73 15.72
CA THR A 256 -11.83 3.45 16.29
C THR A 256 -10.75 4.25 15.56
N LEU A 257 -10.74 4.27 14.23
CA LEU A 257 -9.79 5.03 13.42
C LEU A 257 -9.82 6.53 13.74
N GLU A 258 -11.00 7.15 13.70
CA GLU A 258 -11.19 8.58 13.99
C GLU A 258 -10.79 8.93 15.43
N LYS A 259 -11.10 8.04 16.39
CA LYS A 259 -10.70 8.23 17.78
C LYS A 259 -9.18 8.21 17.93
N VAL A 260 -8.48 7.23 17.36
CA VAL A 260 -7.02 7.11 17.46
C VAL A 260 -6.33 8.31 16.80
N GLN A 261 -6.77 8.72 15.61
CA GLN A 261 -6.23 9.91 14.92
C GLN A 261 -6.45 11.20 15.73
N LYS A 262 -7.65 11.38 16.29
CA LYS A 262 -7.95 12.54 17.15
C LYS A 262 -7.07 12.55 18.40
N ASP A 263 -6.97 11.42 19.09
CA ASP A 263 -6.16 11.32 20.31
C ASP A 263 -4.68 11.56 19.99
N TYR A 264 -4.17 11.04 18.86
CA TYR A 264 -2.81 11.30 18.35
C TYR A 264 -2.54 12.80 18.14
N PHE A 265 -3.38 13.51 17.37
CA PHE A 265 -3.17 14.93 17.11
C PHE A 265 -3.40 15.83 18.34
N SER A 266 -4.17 15.36 19.32
CA SER A 266 -4.31 16.06 20.60
C SER A 266 -3.12 15.86 21.55
N GLY A 267 -2.14 15.04 21.17
CA GLY A 267 -0.95 14.75 21.98
C GLY A 267 -1.21 13.77 23.14
N LYS A 268 -2.40 13.12 23.19
CA LYS A 268 -2.65 12.08 24.18
C LYS A 268 -1.76 10.87 23.91
N ARG A 269 -1.07 10.45 24.96
CA ARG A 269 -0.24 9.24 24.96
C ARG A 269 -1.12 8.06 25.37
N ASP A 270 -0.98 6.97 24.63
CA ASP A 270 -1.55 5.65 24.97
C ASP A 270 -0.70 4.96 26.05
#